data_AF-A0A660RYA5-F1
#
_entry.id   AF-A0A660RYA5-F1
#
_cell.length_a   1.000
_cell.length_b   1.000
_cell.length_c   1.000
_cell.angle_alpha   90.00
_cell.angle_beta   90.00
_cell.angle_gamma   90.00
#
_symmetry.space_group_name_H-M   'P 1'
#
loop_
_entity.id
_entity.type
_entity.pdbx_description
1 polymer ?
#
loop_
_entity_poly.entity_id
_entity_poly.type
_entity_poly.pdbx_seq_one_letter_code
_entity_poly.pdbx_strand_id
1 'polypeptide(L)' 'GSPVKATDLRAGAALVLAGLCAENTTVIYNVELIERGYENLVEKLKNLGAKILIEE' A
#
# COMPACT_ATOMS: atom_id res chain seq x y z
N GLY A 1 2.09 3.33 -12.25
CA GLY A 1 1.16 2.61 -11.41
C GLY A 1 -0.11 2.33 -12.15
N SER A 2 -0.99 1.57 -11.50
CA SER A 2 -2.28 1.12 -12.00
C SER A 2 -3.22 0.93 -10.80
N PRO A 3 -4.55 0.98 -10.97
CA PRO A 3 -5.45 0.40 -9.99
C PRO A 3 -5.20 -1.10 -9.84
N VAL A 4 -5.10 -1.57 -8.59
CA VAL A 4 -4.92 -2.99 -8.22
C VAL A 4 -5.71 -3.30 -6.95
N LYS A 5 -6.00 -4.57 -6.70
CA LYS A 5 -6.78 -5.01 -5.53
C LYS A 5 -5.97 -5.98 -4.69
N ALA A 6 -5.90 -5.75 -3.38
CA ALA A 6 -5.33 -6.72 -2.46
C ALA A 6 -6.24 -7.96 -2.36
N THR A 7 -5.66 -9.15 -2.56
CA THR A 7 -6.37 -10.44 -2.43
C THR A 7 -6.20 -11.06 -1.05
N ASP A 8 -5.13 -10.71 -0.35
CA ASP A 8 -4.76 -11.19 0.97
C ASP A 8 -3.74 -10.24 1.62
N LEU A 9 -3.41 -10.52 2.88
CA LEU A 9 -2.49 -9.73 3.67
C LEU A 9 -1.11 -9.56 3.02
N ARG A 10 -0.50 -10.66 2.53
CA ARG A 10 0.89 -10.65 2.06
C ARG A 10 0.98 -10.14 0.63
N ALA A 11 0.04 -10.52 -0.23
CA ALA A 11 -0.06 -9.97 -1.58
C ALA A 11 -0.30 -8.46 -1.53
N GLY A 12 -1.15 -7.98 -0.61
CA GLY A 12 -1.38 -6.55 -0.43
C GLY A 12 -0.11 -5.79 -0.03
N ALA A 13 0.67 -6.32 0.92
CA ALA A 13 1.97 -5.73 1.26
C ALA A 13 2.96 -5.73 0.08
N ALA A 14 2.99 -6.80 -0.72
CA ALA A 14 3.79 -6.85 -1.94
C ALA A 14 3.36 -5.78 -2.97
N LEU A 15 2.05 -5.54 -3.12
CA LEU A 15 1.52 -4.48 -3.99
C LEU A 15 1.91 -3.08 -3.50
N VAL A 16 1.97 -2.84 -2.19
CA VAL A 16 2.45 -1.56 -1.63
C VAL A 16 3.89 -1.31 -2.07
N LEU A 17 4.77 -2.30 -1.92
CA LEU A 17 6.17 -2.17 -2.35
C LEU A 17 6.28 -1.98 -3.87
N ALA A 18 5.53 -2.75 -4.66
CA ALA A 18 5.48 -2.59 -6.11
C ALA A 18 5.00 -1.20 -6.53
N GLY A 19 4.01 -0.65 -5.81
CA GLY A 19 3.49 0.70 -6.03
C GLY A 19 4.52 1.80 -5.73
N LEU A 20 5.34 1.61 -4.70
CA LEU A 20 6.43 2.53 -4.36
C LEU A 20 7.56 2.53 -5.39
N CYS A 21 7.78 1.42 -6.10
CA CYS A 21 8.76 1.32 -7.18
C CYS A 21 8.24 1.80 -8.54
N ALA A 22 6.92 1.97 -8.70
CA ALA A 22 6.31 2.34 -9.98
C ALA A 22 6.50 3.85 -10.28
N GLU A 23 6.74 4.21 -11.55
CA GLU A 23 6.95 5.61 -11.96
C GLU A 23 5.72 6.52 -11.74
N ASN A 24 4.51 5.95 -11.86
CA ASN A 24 3.24 6.68 -11.70
C ASN A 24 2.45 6.15 -10.50
N THR A 25 1.43 6.90 -10.06
CA THR A 25 0.55 6.54 -8.94
C THR A 25 -0.07 5.16 -9.09
N THR A 26 -0.04 4.39 -8.00
CA THR A 26 -0.69 3.08 -7.87
C THR A 26 -1.78 3.21 -6.83
N VAL A 27 -3.01 2.82 -7.17
CA VAL A 27 -4.16 2.85 -6.26
C VAL A 27 -4.45 1.41 -5.85
N ILE A 28 -4.37 1.12 -4.56
CA ILE A 28 -4.57 -0.22 -4.01
C ILE A 28 -5.92 -0.25 -3.30
N TYR A 29 -6.84 -1.10 -3.77
CA TYR A 29 -8.13 -1.36 -3.13
C TYR A 29 -8.04 -2.52 -2.14
N ASN A 30 -9.02 -2.59 -1.24
CA ASN A 30 -9.12 -3.59 -0.17
C ASN A 30 -7.96 -3.52 0.85
N VAL A 31 -7.54 -2.30 1.21
CA VAL A 31 -6.42 -2.07 2.13
C VAL A 31 -6.68 -2.60 3.55
N GLU A 32 -7.94 -2.79 3.94
CA GLU A 32 -8.34 -3.40 5.21
C GLU A 32 -7.76 -4.82 5.40
N LEU A 33 -7.48 -5.54 4.31
CA LEU A 33 -6.80 -6.84 4.38
C LEU A 33 -5.34 -6.71 4.80
N ILE A 34 -4.70 -5.59 4.46
CA ILE A 34 -3.31 -5.27 4.79
C ILE A 34 -3.21 -4.79 6.23
N GLU A 35 -4.11 -3.89 6.64
CA GLU A 35 -4.10 -3.28 7.98
C GLU A 35 -4.23 -4.32 9.11
N ARG A 36 -4.91 -5.44 8.85
CA ARG A 36 -5.03 -6.56 9.79
C ARG A 36 -3.70 -7.19 10.22
N GLY A 37 -2.62 -7.02 9.46
CA GLY A 37 -1.30 -7.57 9.80
C GLY A 37 -0.17 -6.54 9.83
N TYR A 38 -0.42 -5.29 9.44
CA TYR A 38 0.57 -4.23 9.44
C TYR A 38 0.04 -2.96 10.10
N GLU A 39 0.23 -2.87 11.41
CA GLU A 39 -0.16 -1.70 12.20
C GLU A 39 0.61 -0.44 11.76
N ASN A 40 -0.14 0.63 11.51
CA ASN A 40 0.36 1.96 11.11
C ASN A 40 1.34 1.92 9.94
N LEU A 41 1.11 1.01 8.96
CA LEU A 41 2.00 0.80 7.81
C LEU A 41 2.28 2.10 7.07
N VAL A 42 1.23 2.88 6.77
CA VAL A 42 1.32 4.13 6.01
C VAL A 42 2.17 5.16 6.75
N GLU A 43 1.98 5.31 8.07
CA GLU A 43 2.77 6.22 8.89
C GLU A 43 4.24 5.81 8.92
N LYS A 44 4.52 4.52 9.16
CA LYS A 44 5.90 3.99 9.17
C LYS A 44 6.60 4.21 7.83
N LEU A 45 5.91 3.98 6.72
CA LEU A 45 6.47 4.21 5.38
C LEU A 45 6.68 5.71 5.10
N LYS A 46 5.75 6.58 5.48
CA LYS A 46 5.92 8.04 5.38
C LYS A 46 7.14 8.53 6.17
N ASN A 47 7.37 7.99 7.37
CA ASN A 47 8.54 8.31 8.20
C ASN A 47 9.87 7.87 7.54
N LEU A 48 9.82 6.91 6.61
CA LEU A 48 10.95 6.50 5.77
C LEU A 48 11.05 7.28 4.45
N GLY A 49 10.18 8.28 4.22
CA GLY A 49 10.16 9.12 3.02
C GLY A 49 9.27 8.62 1.89
N ALA A 50 8.44 7.59 2.12
CA ALA A 50 7.51 7.11 1.10
C ALA A 50 6.38 8.11 0.83
N LYS A 51 6.05 8.30 -0.46
CA LYS A 51 4.90 9.10 -0.91
C LYS A 51 3.67 8.20 -1.04
N ILE A 52 3.00 7.97 0.08
CA ILE A 52 1.82 7.10 0.19
C ILE A 52 0.78 7.75 1.10
N LEU A 53 -0.51 7.52 0.88
CA LEU A 53 -1.59 8.04 1.72
C LEU A 53 -2.81 7.09 1.63
N ILE A 54 -3.76 7.25 2.55
CA ILE A 54 -5.08 6.61 2.50
C ILE A 54 -6.07 7.67 2.07
N GLU A 55 -6.91 7.34 1.10
CA GLU A 55 -8.08 8.12 0.68
C GLU A 55 -9.34 7.37 1.12
N GLU A 56 -10.36 8.11 1.58
CA GLU A 56 -11.68 7.59 1.96
C GLU A 56 -12.54 7.24 0.75
#